data_AF-A0A8R7TCR4-F1
#
_entry.id   AF-A0A8R7TCR4-F1
#
_cell.length_a   1.000
_cell.length_b   1.000
_cell.length_c   1.000
_cell.angle_alpha   90.00
_cell.angle_beta   90.00
_cell.angle_gamma   90.00
#
_symmetry.space_group_name_H-M   'P 1'
#
loop_
_entity.id
_entity.type
_entity.pdbx_description
1 polymer ?
#
loop_
_entity_poly.entity_id
_entity_poly.type
_entity_poly.pdbx_seq_one_letter_code
_entity_poly.pdbx_strand_id
1 'polypeptide(L)'
;MAQGHFAPFRCLAALVRRCRPDARVTVVATVDAAESIRAHLDHDAVAVHVLPFSPVGASQRLIDLFLASESLRPAFHQFIAGLRRSDPRAYVHVVADMFLAWTADVARGDPGVTHSVLLTTGGYGSALYFSLWNSVPLVPDDAECFQLPSFPDIRVHRSQLTDHLATADGGDEWSTFIHRQIAAFSRADALLVNTAEKLEPKGLSMLRQSLNNVQVFPVGPLLRAASSSSPQETTSRSPILVWLDKQPPGSVLYVSFGSLYTISASQATELAMGLQKSGHKFVWVVQPAADVNGSESPSSGLPDGFAERMEVAGRGLVVQCWAPQVEILAHPATGAFLTHCGWNSAQESLAAGVPMVGWPLSAEQFYNAKLLVEEMGVCVELARSTAAAVTRDEVLKAVDRVLGETSGVRDVMRRKAAEMKEAIDAARDSDDEYSSLGVTRRFLD
;
A
#
# COMPACT_ATOMS: atom_id res chain seq x y z
N MET A 1 0.96 1.43 -13.96
CA MET A 1 0.63 2.38 -12.86
C MET A 1 0.52 1.60 -11.56
N ALA A 2 1.25 1.97 -10.53
CA ALA A 2 1.13 1.34 -9.22
C ALA A 2 -0.18 1.81 -8.54
N GLN A 3 -1.20 0.94 -8.51
CA GLN A 3 -2.50 1.23 -7.88
C GLN A 3 -2.35 1.62 -6.40
N GLY A 4 -1.29 1.14 -5.75
CA GLY A 4 -0.87 1.51 -4.41
C GLY A 4 -0.72 3.02 -4.18
N HIS A 5 -0.37 3.77 -5.23
CA HIS A 5 -0.16 5.21 -5.15
C HIS A 5 -1.38 5.99 -5.63
N PHE A 6 -1.98 5.60 -6.75
CA PHE A 6 -3.11 6.34 -7.31
C PHE A 6 -4.39 6.28 -6.45
N ALA A 7 -4.71 5.12 -5.85
CA ALA A 7 -5.94 4.97 -5.08
C ALA A 7 -6.03 5.93 -3.88
N PRO A 8 -4.98 6.11 -3.05
CA PRO A 8 -4.95 7.14 -2.02
C PRO A 8 -5.15 8.57 -2.56
N PHE A 9 -4.48 8.93 -3.67
CA PHE A 9 -4.62 10.25 -4.28
C PHE A 9 -6.05 10.55 -4.74
N ARG A 10 -6.74 9.55 -5.29
CA ARG A 10 -8.16 9.70 -5.65
C ARG A 10 -9.03 9.94 -4.40
N CYS A 11 -8.79 9.23 -3.32
CA CYS A 11 -9.54 9.41 -2.08
C CYS A 11 -9.27 10.80 -1.48
N LEU A 12 -8.01 11.24 -1.50
CA LEU A 12 -7.63 12.58 -1.06
C LEU A 12 -8.30 13.66 -1.93
N ALA A 13 -8.34 13.49 -3.26
CA ALA A 13 -9.04 14.41 -4.15
C ALA A 13 -10.53 14.55 -3.77
N ALA A 14 -11.20 13.44 -3.44
CA ALA A 14 -12.58 13.47 -2.97
C ALA A 14 -12.73 14.20 -1.62
N LEU A 15 -11.80 13.99 -0.67
CA LEU A 15 -11.79 14.73 0.61
C LEU A 15 -11.58 16.23 0.40
N VAL A 16 -10.61 16.62 -0.44
CA VAL A 16 -10.35 18.02 -0.77
C VAL A 16 -11.59 18.68 -1.36
N ARG A 17 -12.29 18.01 -2.28
CA ARG A 17 -13.55 18.54 -2.86
C ARG A 17 -14.66 18.71 -1.83
N ARG A 18 -14.74 17.83 -0.82
CA ARG A 18 -15.70 17.96 0.29
C ARG A 18 -15.35 19.14 1.20
N CYS A 19 -14.07 19.36 1.47
CA CYS A 19 -13.59 20.45 2.33
C CYS A 19 -13.60 21.82 1.63
N ARG A 20 -13.26 21.84 0.34
CA ARG A 20 -13.14 23.03 -0.51
C ARG A 20 -13.84 22.81 -1.85
N PRO A 21 -15.18 22.91 -1.90
CA PRO A 21 -15.96 22.73 -3.14
C PRO A 21 -15.62 23.74 -4.24
N ASP A 22 -15.05 24.89 -3.85
CA ASP A 22 -14.54 25.95 -4.72
C ASP A 22 -13.19 25.62 -5.35
N ALA A 23 -12.42 24.68 -4.79
CA ALA A 23 -11.10 24.32 -5.31
C ALA A 23 -11.20 23.50 -6.59
N ARG A 24 -10.44 23.91 -7.62
CA ARG A 24 -10.23 23.10 -8.82
C ARG A 24 -9.17 22.04 -8.55
N VAL A 25 -9.56 20.77 -8.61
CA VAL A 25 -8.65 19.64 -8.39
C VAL A 25 -8.21 19.06 -9.73
N THR A 26 -6.89 18.93 -9.90
CA THR A 26 -6.27 18.34 -11.10
C THR A 26 -5.32 17.23 -10.70
N VAL A 27 -5.53 16.02 -11.19
CA VAL A 27 -4.57 14.92 -11.11
C VAL A 27 -3.58 15.05 -12.27
N VAL A 28 -2.29 15.08 -11.96
CA VAL A 28 -1.22 15.13 -12.96
C VAL A 28 -0.68 13.72 -13.16
N ALA A 29 -0.67 13.25 -14.41
CA ALA A 29 -0.30 11.89 -14.76
C ALA A 29 0.59 11.84 -16.00
N THR A 30 1.32 10.74 -16.18
CA THR A 30 2.03 10.46 -17.43
C THR A 30 1.04 9.99 -18.51
N VAL A 31 1.47 10.06 -19.78
CA VAL A 31 0.66 9.62 -20.94
C VAL A 31 0.09 8.21 -20.73
N ASP A 32 0.93 7.25 -20.37
CA ASP A 32 0.54 5.84 -20.20
C ASP A 32 -0.45 5.60 -19.03
N ALA A 33 -0.43 6.49 -18.04
CA ALA A 33 -1.26 6.40 -16.84
C ALA A 33 -2.61 7.13 -17.02
N ALA A 34 -2.69 8.10 -17.92
CA ALA A 34 -3.77 9.09 -17.96
C ALA A 34 -5.15 8.47 -18.26
N GLU A 35 -5.24 7.56 -19.23
CA GLU A 35 -6.52 6.92 -19.58
C GLU A 35 -7.07 6.05 -18.46
N SER A 36 -6.20 5.26 -17.83
CA SER A 36 -6.57 4.43 -16.69
C SER A 36 -7.00 5.29 -15.49
N ILE A 37 -6.30 6.41 -15.20
CA ILE A 37 -6.69 7.36 -14.15
C ILE A 37 -8.07 7.96 -14.45
N ARG A 38 -8.28 8.43 -15.68
CA ARG A 38 -9.54 9.02 -16.13
C ARG A 38 -10.72 8.11 -15.87
N ALA A 39 -10.60 6.82 -16.21
CA ALA A 39 -11.67 5.83 -16.00
C ALA A 39 -12.08 5.63 -14.53
N HIS A 40 -11.27 6.11 -13.58
CA HIS A 40 -11.47 5.92 -12.14
C HIS A 40 -11.79 7.21 -11.37
N LEU A 41 -11.88 8.35 -12.06
CA LEU A 41 -12.19 9.65 -11.48
C LEU A 41 -13.59 10.11 -11.90
N ASP A 42 -14.18 10.99 -11.09
CA ASP A 42 -15.36 11.74 -11.49
C ASP A 42 -14.94 12.85 -12.45
N HIS A 43 -15.30 12.67 -13.73
CA HIS A 43 -14.91 13.56 -14.82
C HIS A 43 -15.42 14.99 -14.68
N ASP A 44 -16.53 15.21 -13.98
CA ASP A 44 -17.11 16.53 -13.78
C ASP A 44 -16.46 17.27 -12.60
N ALA A 45 -15.78 16.53 -11.71
CA ALA A 45 -15.22 17.07 -10.47
C ALA A 45 -13.68 17.15 -10.44
N VAL A 46 -12.98 16.29 -11.19
CA VAL A 46 -11.51 16.20 -11.15
C VAL A 46 -10.92 16.17 -12.56
N ALA A 47 -10.09 17.17 -12.88
CA ALA A 47 -9.39 17.23 -14.15
C ALA A 47 -8.16 16.30 -14.17
N VAL A 48 -7.74 15.87 -15.37
CA VAL A 48 -6.49 15.12 -15.57
C VAL A 48 -5.59 15.89 -16.52
N HIS A 49 -4.41 16.30 -16.04
CA HIS A 49 -3.36 16.90 -16.86
C HIS A 49 -2.30 15.86 -17.19
N VAL A 50 -1.89 15.78 -18.46
CA VAL A 50 -0.96 14.77 -18.96
C VAL A 50 0.40 15.39 -19.20
N LEU A 51 1.43 14.81 -18.57
CA LEU A 51 2.82 15.16 -18.84
C LEU A 51 3.43 14.18 -19.85
N PRO A 52 4.24 14.68 -20.81
CA PRO A 52 4.96 13.83 -21.75
C PRO A 52 6.02 13.03 -21.00
N PHE A 53 5.88 11.71 -20.95
CA PHE A 53 6.84 10.82 -20.33
C PHE A 53 7.29 9.79 -21.36
N SER A 54 8.60 9.74 -21.60
CA SER A 54 9.21 8.75 -22.47
C SER A 54 10.55 8.37 -21.85
N PRO A 55 10.56 7.38 -20.94
CA PRO A 55 11.79 6.94 -20.28
C PRO A 55 12.62 6.10 -21.27
N VAL A 56 13.21 6.76 -22.28
CA VAL A 56 14.03 6.09 -23.30
C VAL A 56 15.27 5.50 -22.64
N GLY A 57 15.43 4.18 -22.74
CA GLY A 57 16.61 3.47 -22.21
C GLY A 57 16.58 3.16 -20.71
N ALA A 58 15.49 3.45 -19.99
CA ALA A 58 15.32 2.95 -18.63
C ALA A 58 15.14 1.43 -18.66
N SER A 59 15.88 0.69 -17.83
CA SER A 59 15.58 -0.72 -17.62
C SER A 59 14.20 -0.87 -16.98
N GLN A 60 13.64 -2.08 -16.98
CA GLN A 60 12.36 -2.34 -16.29
C GLN A 60 12.47 -2.25 -14.76
N ARG A 61 13.65 -1.99 -14.19
CA ARG A 61 13.82 -1.82 -12.74
C ARG A 61 13.06 -0.58 -12.26
N LEU A 62 12.43 -0.70 -11.09
CA LEU A 62 11.64 0.38 -10.50
C LEU A 62 12.45 1.67 -10.24
N ILE A 63 13.72 1.56 -9.85
CA ILE A 63 14.59 2.71 -9.59
C ILE A 63 14.84 3.55 -10.85
N ASP A 64 14.98 2.92 -12.02
CA ASP A 64 15.20 3.63 -13.28
C ASP A 64 13.99 4.48 -13.65
N LEU A 65 12.77 3.98 -13.38
CA LEU A 65 11.53 4.73 -13.60
C LEU A 65 11.42 5.93 -12.65
N PHE A 66 11.84 5.77 -11.39
CA PHE A 66 11.87 6.85 -10.42
C PHE A 66 12.86 7.94 -10.81
N LEU A 67 14.08 7.57 -11.20
CA LEU A 67 15.09 8.50 -11.70
C LEU A 67 14.63 9.19 -12.99
N ALA A 68 14.06 8.43 -13.94
CA ALA A 68 13.53 8.99 -15.18
C ALA A 68 12.39 9.98 -14.93
N SER A 69 11.63 9.85 -13.83
CA SER A 69 10.55 10.79 -13.50
C SER A 69 11.04 12.24 -13.35
N GLU A 70 12.32 12.46 -13.01
CA GLU A 70 12.89 13.81 -12.92
C GLU A 70 12.92 14.55 -14.27
N SER A 71 12.92 13.81 -15.39
CA SER A 71 12.79 14.38 -16.74
C SER A 71 11.46 15.11 -16.98
N LEU A 72 10.46 14.88 -16.13
CA LEU A 72 9.16 15.56 -16.17
C LEU A 72 9.22 17.01 -15.65
N ARG A 73 10.32 17.39 -14.98
CA ARG A 73 10.46 18.70 -14.33
C ARG A 73 10.16 19.90 -15.25
N PRO A 74 10.68 19.98 -16.50
CA PRO A 74 10.39 21.11 -17.38
C PRO A 74 8.91 21.19 -17.77
N ALA A 75 8.28 20.06 -18.09
CA ALA A 75 6.87 20.00 -18.47
C ALA A 75 5.96 20.36 -17.27
N PHE A 76 6.27 19.84 -16.09
CA PHE A 76 5.54 20.17 -14.87
C PHE A 76 5.68 21.66 -14.51
N HIS A 77 6.87 22.24 -14.63
CA HIS A 77 7.08 23.68 -14.44
C HIS A 77 6.24 24.51 -15.41
N GLN A 78 6.21 24.15 -16.71
CA GLN A 78 5.36 24.83 -17.69
C GLN A 78 3.88 24.75 -17.35
N PHE A 79 3.42 23.60 -16.83
CA PHE A 79 2.05 23.42 -16.38
C PHE A 79 1.71 24.37 -15.22
N ILE A 80 2.51 24.36 -14.14
CA ILE A 80 2.30 25.24 -12.97
C ILE A 80 2.34 26.72 -13.38
N ALA A 81 3.34 27.13 -14.17
CA ALA A 81 3.43 28.49 -14.70
C ALA A 81 2.25 28.85 -15.62
N GLY A 82 1.69 27.88 -16.33
CA GLY A 82 0.46 28.03 -17.10
C GLY A 82 -0.75 28.34 -16.22
N LEU A 83 -0.92 27.59 -15.11
CA LEU A 83 -2.00 27.83 -14.14
C LEU A 83 -1.89 29.25 -13.55
N ARG A 84 -0.70 29.63 -13.10
CA ARG A 84 -0.43 30.94 -12.49
C ARG A 84 -0.56 32.10 -13.48
N ARG A 85 -0.25 31.90 -14.77
CA ARG A 85 -0.53 32.90 -15.82
C ARG A 85 -2.01 33.04 -16.13
N SER A 86 -2.76 31.94 -16.12
CA SER A 86 -4.20 31.97 -16.39
C SER A 86 -4.99 32.64 -15.27
N ASP A 87 -4.54 32.50 -14.03
CA ASP A 87 -5.08 33.21 -12.87
C ASP A 87 -3.95 33.55 -11.88
N PRO A 88 -3.37 34.76 -11.98
CA PRO A 88 -2.28 35.19 -11.09
C PRO A 88 -2.68 35.29 -9.61
N ARG A 89 -3.98 35.32 -9.31
CA ARG A 89 -4.51 35.37 -7.94
C ARG A 89 -4.82 33.98 -7.38
N ALA A 90 -4.88 32.94 -8.23
CA ALA A 90 -5.13 31.58 -7.78
C ALA A 90 -3.95 31.05 -6.95
N TYR A 91 -4.23 30.71 -5.70
CA TYR A 91 -3.30 29.93 -4.90
C TYR A 91 -3.22 28.50 -5.45
N VAL A 92 -2.02 28.02 -5.76
CA VAL A 92 -1.80 26.67 -6.27
C VAL A 92 -1.11 25.86 -5.19
N HIS A 93 -1.70 24.73 -4.81
CA HIS A 93 -1.09 23.80 -3.88
C HIS A 93 -0.79 22.48 -4.60
N VAL A 94 0.46 22.02 -4.52
CA VAL A 94 0.92 20.76 -5.11
C VAL A 94 1.02 19.69 -4.02
N VAL A 95 0.18 18.66 -4.09
CA VAL A 95 0.38 17.43 -3.31
C VAL A 95 1.11 16.42 -4.19
N ALA A 96 2.33 16.05 -3.81
CA ALA A 96 3.16 15.13 -4.56
C ALA A 96 3.28 13.77 -3.85
N ASP A 97 3.42 12.71 -4.63
CA ASP A 97 3.77 11.40 -4.10
C ASP A 97 5.17 11.44 -3.47
N MET A 98 5.42 10.61 -2.47
CA MET A 98 6.73 10.51 -1.80
C MET A 98 7.90 10.23 -2.74
N PHE A 99 7.65 9.65 -3.92
CA PHE A 99 8.68 9.43 -4.95
C PHE A 99 8.87 10.58 -5.94
N LEU A 100 8.07 11.65 -5.85
CA LEU A 100 8.11 12.81 -6.76
C LEU A 100 8.59 14.10 -6.07
N ALA A 101 9.51 13.99 -5.12
CA ALA A 101 10.09 15.12 -4.39
C ALA A 101 10.66 16.24 -5.27
N TRP A 102 11.09 15.94 -6.51
CA TRP A 102 11.59 16.93 -7.46
C TRP A 102 10.54 18.01 -7.80
N THR A 103 9.25 17.75 -7.57
CA THR A 103 8.15 18.72 -7.73
C THR A 103 8.24 19.87 -6.71
N ALA A 104 8.86 19.64 -5.55
CA ALA A 104 9.01 20.66 -4.52
C ALA A 104 9.89 21.83 -5.00
N ASP A 105 10.93 21.55 -5.78
CA ASP A 105 11.81 22.58 -6.33
C ASP A 105 11.11 23.43 -7.38
N VAL A 106 10.15 22.85 -8.12
CA VAL A 106 9.30 23.58 -9.06
C VAL A 106 8.35 24.51 -8.32
N ALA A 107 7.70 24.02 -7.25
CA ALA A 107 6.78 24.82 -6.44
C ALA A 107 7.49 26.02 -5.80
N ARG A 108 8.67 25.84 -5.19
CA ARG A 108 9.43 26.94 -4.56
C ARG A 108 9.90 28.03 -5.52
N GLY A 109 9.91 27.76 -6.82
CA GLY A 109 10.24 28.77 -7.84
C GLY A 109 9.19 29.88 -7.98
N ASP A 110 7.98 29.69 -7.45
CA ASP A 110 6.88 30.66 -7.51
C ASP A 110 6.27 30.88 -6.11
N PRO A 111 6.29 32.11 -5.57
CA PRO A 111 5.76 32.40 -4.23
C PRO A 111 4.24 32.20 -4.09
N GLY A 112 3.51 32.04 -5.20
CA GLY A 112 2.09 31.69 -5.21
C GLY A 112 1.80 30.18 -5.24
N VAL A 113 2.83 29.35 -5.08
CA VAL A 113 2.72 27.89 -5.11
C VAL A 113 3.27 27.29 -3.82
N THR A 114 2.48 26.45 -3.17
CA THR A 114 2.92 25.64 -2.02
C THR A 114 2.95 24.15 -2.36
N HIS A 115 3.62 23.37 -1.52
CA HIS A 115 3.95 21.98 -1.77
C HIS A 115 3.79 21.13 -0.51
N SER A 116 3.17 19.97 -0.66
CA SER A 116 3.11 18.95 0.37
C SER A 116 3.38 17.58 -0.22
N VAL A 117 3.80 16.66 0.64
CA VAL A 117 4.08 15.28 0.26
C VAL A 117 3.02 14.38 0.87
N LEU A 118 2.45 13.49 0.07
CA LEU A 118 1.61 12.39 0.54
C LEU A 118 2.45 11.11 0.66
N LEU A 119 2.58 10.61 1.88
CA LEU A 119 2.95 9.23 2.13
C LEU A 119 1.70 8.37 1.93
N THR A 120 1.69 7.61 0.83
CA THR A 120 0.60 6.68 0.51
C THR A 120 0.61 5.43 1.41
N THR A 121 1.70 5.29 2.18
CA THR A 121 1.98 4.29 3.22
C THR A 121 1.56 4.75 4.62
N GLY A 122 1.64 3.84 5.59
CA GLY A 122 1.36 4.11 7.01
C GLY A 122 2.50 4.85 7.71
N GLY A 123 2.22 5.37 8.90
CA GLY A 123 3.20 6.11 9.69
C GLY A 123 4.39 5.26 10.12
N TYR A 124 4.12 4.08 10.67
CA TYR A 124 5.14 3.20 11.24
C TYR A 124 6.07 2.63 10.18
N GLY A 125 5.49 2.10 9.09
CA GLY A 125 6.25 1.56 7.97
C GLY A 125 7.16 2.59 7.32
N SER A 126 6.64 3.81 7.11
CA SER A 126 7.40 4.92 6.56
C SER A 126 8.55 5.36 7.47
N ALA A 127 8.29 5.50 8.77
CA ALA A 127 9.32 5.92 9.73
C ALA A 127 10.50 4.93 9.77
N LEU A 128 10.22 3.63 9.79
CA LEU A 128 11.26 2.60 9.76
C LEU A 128 11.98 2.56 8.40
N TYR A 129 11.25 2.60 7.29
CA TYR A 129 11.82 2.59 5.96
C TYR A 129 12.81 3.75 5.77
N PHE A 130 12.41 4.98 6.07
CA PHE A 130 13.28 6.16 5.91
C PHE A 130 14.45 6.17 6.90
N SER A 131 14.24 5.72 8.13
CA SER A 131 15.31 5.66 9.13
C SER A 131 16.39 4.64 8.78
N LEU A 132 16.01 3.51 8.18
CA LEU A 132 16.96 2.51 7.70
C LEU A 132 17.80 3.07 6.54
N TRP A 133 17.16 3.72 5.57
CA TRP A 133 17.88 4.38 4.48
C TRP A 133 18.82 5.48 4.97
N ASN A 134 18.40 6.30 5.95
CA ASN A 134 19.27 7.30 6.57
C ASN A 134 20.42 6.71 7.40
N SER A 135 20.35 5.42 7.75
CA SER A 135 21.38 4.72 8.52
C SER A 135 22.32 3.89 7.65
N VAL A 136 22.18 3.95 6.32
CA VAL A 136 23.07 3.27 5.38
C VAL A 136 24.48 3.89 5.42
N PRO A 137 25.57 3.10 5.38
CA PRO A 137 25.58 1.63 5.35
C PRO A 137 25.15 1.03 6.70
N LEU A 138 24.23 0.05 6.63
CA LEU A 138 23.78 -0.68 7.81
C LEU A 138 24.93 -1.55 8.31
N VAL A 139 25.48 -1.23 9.49
CA VAL A 139 26.70 -1.85 10.05
C VAL A 139 26.67 -3.37 9.86
N PRO A 140 27.69 -3.98 9.23
CA PRO A 140 27.80 -5.43 9.12
C PRO A 140 28.26 -5.99 10.46
N ASP A 141 27.31 -6.42 11.27
CA ASP A 141 27.57 -7.37 12.35
C ASP A 141 26.93 -8.71 11.99
N ASP A 142 27.48 -9.80 12.53
CA ASP A 142 26.94 -11.15 12.32
C ASP A 142 25.60 -11.38 13.06
N ALA A 143 25.00 -10.32 13.64
CA ALA A 143 23.77 -10.42 14.38
C ALA A 143 22.55 -10.51 13.44
N GLU A 144 21.67 -11.47 13.75
CA GLU A 144 20.41 -11.65 13.01
C GLU A 144 19.46 -10.45 13.16
N CYS A 145 19.58 -9.71 14.27
CA CYS A 145 18.80 -8.51 14.56
C CYS A 145 19.71 -7.38 15.04
N PHE A 146 19.36 -6.15 14.68
CA PHE A 146 20.01 -4.94 15.16
C PHE A 146 18.97 -3.92 15.65
N GLN A 147 19.41 -3.01 16.51
CA GLN A 147 18.60 -1.86 16.94
C GLN A 147 18.73 -0.74 15.94
N LEU A 148 17.62 -0.06 15.64
CA LEU A 148 17.64 1.09 14.75
C LEU A 148 18.08 2.34 15.52
N PRO A 149 19.14 3.08 15.09
CA PRO A 149 19.68 4.20 15.87
C PRO A 149 18.65 5.29 16.18
N SER A 150 17.74 5.58 15.24
CA SER A 150 16.69 6.59 15.42
C SER A 150 15.59 6.15 16.39
N PHE A 151 15.41 4.83 16.57
CA PHE A 151 14.37 4.23 17.41
C PHE A 151 14.95 3.01 18.16
N PRO A 152 15.71 3.22 19.26
CA PRO A 152 16.45 2.15 19.93
C PRO A 152 15.57 1.04 20.54
N ASP A 153 14.29 1.32 20.78
CA ASP A 153 13.29 0.34 21.23
C ASP A 153 12.88 -0.63 20.10
N ILE A 154 13.16 -0.28 18.84
CA ILE A 154 12.84 -1.11 17.68
C ILE A 154 14.02 -1.99 17.31
N ARG A 155 13.75 -3.30 17.25
CA ARG A 155 14.63 -4.30 16.66
C ARG A 155 14.19 -4.64 15.24
N VAL A 156 15.15 -4.62 14.31
CA VAL A 156 14.99 -5.00 12.91
C VAL A 156 15.77 -6.28 12.66
N HIS A 157 15.11 -7.31 12.14
CA HIS A 157 15.75 -8.55 11.71
C HIS A 157 16.32 -8.37 10.29
N ARG A 158 17.48 -8.97 9.98
CA ARG A 158 18.14 -8.85 8.68
C ARG A 158 17.24 -9.26 7.51
N SER A 159 16.42 -10.29 7.67
CA SER A 159 15.42 -10.71 6.67
C SER A 159 14.22 -9.76 6.47
N GLN A 160 14.15 -8.64 7.21
CA GLN A 160 13.22 -7.54 6.95
C GLN A 160 13.81 -6.47 6.02
N LEU A 161 15.07 -6.63 5.62
CA LEU A 161 15.72 -5.76 4.63
C LEU A 161 15.48 -6.33 3.23
N THR A 162 15.22 -5.46 2.27
CA THR A 162 15.30 -5.82 0.85
C THR A 162 16.76 -6.01 0.46
N ASP A 163 17.03 -6.82 -0.58
CA ASP A 163 18.39 -7.08 -1.05
C ASP A 163 19.16 -5.78 -1.32
N HIS A 164 18.53 -4.82 -1.99
CA HIS A 164 19.14 -3.53 -2.31
C HIS A 164 19.40 -2.64 -1.08
N LEU A 165 18.59 -2.74 -0.01
CA LEU A 165 18.84 -2.03 1.24
C LEU A 165 19.93 -2.72 2.07
N ALA A 166 19.96 -4.06 2.07
CA ALA A 166 20.95 -4.85 2.79
C ALA A 166 22.37 -4.64 2.26
N THR A 167 22.52 -4.39 0.95
CA THR A 167 23.83 -4.14 0.31
C THR A 167 24.10 -2.67 0.02
N ALA A 168 23.23 -1.75 0.47
CA ALA A 168 23.38 -0.32 0.21
C ALA A 168 24.65 0.24 0.87
N ASP A 169 25.35 1.13 0.17
CA ASP A 169 26.61 1.74 0.63
C ASP A 169 26.50 3.26 0.87
N GLY A 170 25.36 3.85 0.51
CA GLY A 170 25.09 5.28 0.64
C GLY A 170 25.40 6.07 -0.63
N GLY A 171 26.21 5.53 -1.54
CA GLY A 171 26.51 6.10 -2.85
C GLY A 171 25.74 5.46 -4.01
N ASP A 172 25.13 4.30 -3.78
CA ASP A 172 24.30 3.59 -4.76
C ASP A 172 23.04 4.39 -5.19
N GLU A 173 22.43 3.95 -6.29
CA GLU A 173 21.28 4.62 -6.93
C GLU A 173 20.09 4.77 -5.98
N TRP A 174 19.78 3.72 -5.19
CA TRP A 174 18.65 3.73 -4.27
C TRP A 174 18.93 4.65 -3.07
N SER A 175 20.11 4.54 -2.46
CA SER A 175 20.53 5.43 -1.37
C SER A 175 20.42 6.89 -1.78
N THR A 176 21.05 7.24 -2.91
CA THR A 176 21.08 8.60 -3.43
C THR A 176 19.67 9.12 -3.76
N PHE A 177 18.80 8.26 -4.30
CA PHE A 177 17.42 8.63 -4.59
C PHE A 177 16.63 8.86 -3.29
N ILE A 178 16.59 7.88 -2.38
CA ILE A 178 15.78 7.96 -1.15
C ILE A 178 16.24 9.10 -0.24
N HIS A 179 17.55 9.34 -0.08
CA HIS A 179 18.05 10.49 0.70
C HIS A 179 17.57 11.82 0.12
N ARG A 180 17.52 11.96 -1.21
CA ARG A 180 16.97 13.16 -1.87
C ARG A 180 15.48 13.33 -1.59
N GLN A 181 14.71 12.23 -1.58
CA GLN A 181 13.29 12.28 -1.21
C GLN A 181 13.12 12.73 0.24
N ILE A 182 13.81 12.10 1.20
CA ILE A 182 13.74 12.43 2.63
C ILE A 182 14.14 13.88 2.88
N ALA A 183 15.23 14.34 2.27
CA ALA A 183 15.68 15.73 2.40
C ALA A 183 14.64 16.73 1.85
N ALA A 184 13.87 16.36 0.82
CA ALA A 184 12.81 17.19 0.30
C ALA A 184 11.56 17.20 1.19
N PHE A 185 11.26 16.10 1.88
CA PHE A 185 10.16 16.06 2.84
C PHE A 185 10.33 17.14 3.90
N SER A 186 11.54 17.27 4.47
CA SER A 186 11.90 18.31 5.46
C SER A 186 11.76 19.75 4.97
N ARG A 187 11.54 19.95 3.67
CA ARG A 187 11.35 21.27 3.05
C ARG A 187 9.92 21.46 2.50
N ALA A 188 9.05 20.46 2.61
CA ALA A 188 7.65 20.57 2.22
C ALA A 188 6.88 21.41 3.26
N ASP A 189 5.80 22.05 2.85
CA ASP A 189 4.95 22.83 3.75
C ASP A 189 4.19 21.92 4.73
N ALA A 190 3.86 20.70 4.28
CA ALA A 190 3.26 19.67 5.11
C ALA A 190 3.56 18.25 4.61
N LEU A 191 3.44 17.29 5.53
CA LEU A 191 3.49 15.87 5.25
C LEU A 191 2.12 15.24 5.54
N LEU A 192 1.44 14.82 4.49
CA LEU A 192 0.19 14.08 4.57
C LEU A 192 0.54 12.60 4.69
N VAL A 193 -0.12 11.87 5.60
CA VAL A 193 0.14 10.44 5.82
C VAL A 193 -1.17 9.69 5.72
N ASN A 194 -1.18 8.59 4.96
CA ASN A 194 -2.35 7.73 4.79
C ASN A 194 -2.63 6.89 6.04
N THR A 195 -2.92 7.53 7.17
CA THR A 195 -3.28 6.89 8.43
C THR A 195 -4.11 7.82 9.32
N ALA A 196 -4.48 7.37 10.51
CA ALA A 196 -5.22 8.14 11.51
C ALA A 196 -4.51 8.07 12.88
N GLU A 197 -4.70 9.10 13.73
CA GLU A 197 -4.04 9.19 15.05
C GLU A 197 -4.28 7.97 15.93
N LYS A 198 -5.52 7.48 15.98
CA LYS A 198 -5.90 6.32 16.80
C LYS A 198 -5.42 5.00 16.18
N LEU A 199 -5.14 4.97 14.88
CA LEU A 199 -4.73 3.76 14.17
C LEU A 199 -3.22 3.52 14.33
N GLU A 200 -2.40 4.57 14.19
CA GLU A 200 -0.93 4.46 14.29
C GLU A 200 -0.31 5.50 15.23
N PRO A 201 -0.65 5.53 16.53
CA PRO A 201 -0.10 6.52 17.45
C PRO A 201 1.43 6.44 17.53
N LYS A 202 1.99 5.22 17.59
CA LYS A 202 3.44 4.99 17.61
C LYS A 202 4.10 5.41 16.29
N GLY A 203 3.54 5.00 15.16
CA GLY A 203 4.06 5.35 13.84
C GLY A 203 4.09 6.85 13.56
N LEU A 204 3.02 7.57 13.94
CA LEU A 204 2.96 9.02 13.83
C LEU A 204 3.92 9.73 14.78
N SER A 205 4.09 9.24 16.01
CA SER A 205 5.11 9.74 16.93
C SER A 205 6.52 9.61 16.35
N MET A 206 6.83 8.46 15.75
CA MET A 206 8.11 8.20 15.10
C MET A 206 8.35 9.14 13.92
N LEU A 207 7.35 9.35 13.04
CA LEU A 207 7.48 10.31 11.93
C LEU A 207 7.71 11.74 12.43
N ARG A 208 6.95 12.19 13.44
CA ARG A 208 7.12 13.52 14.04
C ARG A 208 8.50 13.70 14.66
N GLN A 209 9.07 12.64 15.23
CA GLN A 209 10.44 12.66 15.76
C GLN A 209 11.49 12.75 14.64
N SER A 210 11.34 11.97 13.56
CA SER A 210 12.30 11.95 12.44
C SER A 210 12.22 13.16 11.53
N LEU A 211 11.05 13.78 11.38
CA LEU A 211 10.76 14.90 10.47
C LEU A 211 10.29 16.12 11.26
N ASN A 212 10.97 16.43 12.36
CA ASN A 212 10.59 17.44 13.36
C ASN A 212 10.32 18.86 12.84
N ASN A 213 10.79 19.19 11.63
CA ASN A 213 10.62 20.52 11.02
C ASN A 213 9.38 20.62 10.12
N VAL A 214 8.58 19.56 9.99
CA VAL A 214 7.43 19.51 9.07
C VAL A 214 6.19 19.03 9.79
N GLN A 215 5.08 19.72 9.56
CA GLN A 215 3.81 19.36 10.15
C GLN A 215 3.25 18.09 9.51
N VAL A 216 2.91 17.11 10.35
CA VAL A 216 2.38 15.81 9.93
C VAL A 216 0.86 15.79 10.07
N PHE A 217 0.15 15.56 8.97
CA PHE A 217 -1.30 15.46 8.88
C PHE A 217 -1.73 14.02 8.54
N PRO A 218 -2.25 13.24 9.51
CA PRO A 218 -2.81 11.92 9.24
C PRO A 218 -4.19 12.05 8.58
N VAL A 219 -4.21 12.11 7.25
CA VAL A 219 -5.43 12.33 6.43
C VAL A 219 -6.14 11.02 6.05
N GLY A 220 -5.63 9.89 6.49
CA GLY A 220 -6.19 8.57 6.21
C GLY A 220 -7.28 8.16 7.21
N PRO A 221 -7.81 6.94 7.05
CA PRO A 221 -7.45 5.97 6.00
C PRO A 221 -8.06 6.35 4.64
N LEU A 222 -7.23 6.44 3.60
CA LEU A 222 -7.60 6.81 2.23
C LEU A 222 -8.09 5.59 1.43
N LEU A 223 -9.20 5.04 1.89
CA LEU A 223 -9.79 3.80 1.37
C LEU A 223 -10.94 4.04 0.39
N ARG A 224 -11.09 3.15 -0.59
CA ARG A 224 -12.27 3.09 -1.45
C ARG A 224 -13.52 2.77 -0.62
N ALA A 225 -14.68 3.26 -1.05
CA ALA A 225 -15.95 2.78 -0.53
C ALA A 225 -16.28 1.43 -1.20
N ALA A 226 -16.81 0.47 -0.43
CA ALA A 226 -17.25 -0.83 -0.96
C ALA A 226 -18.38 -0.74 -2.00
N SER A 227 -19.02 0.43 -2.13
CA SER A 227 -20.11 0.70 -3.07
C SER A 227 -19.71 1.52 -4.30
N SER A 228 -18.43 1.91 -4.44
CA SER A 228 -17.99 2.64 -5.65
C SER A 228 -17.63 1.64 -6.75
N SER A 229 -18.67 1.09 -7.40
CA SER A 229 -18.55 0.37 -8.66
C SER A 229 -17.70 1.20 -9.62
N SER A 230 -16.70 0.57 -10.25
CA SER A 230 -16.08 1.19 -11.42
C SER A 230 -17.17 1.41 -12.49
N PRO A 231 -17.10 2.48 -13.31
CA PRO A 231 -18.08 2.70 -14.38
C PRO A 231 -18.10 1.62 -15.48
N GLN A 232 -17.30 0.55 -15.35
CA GLN A 232 -17.18 -0.54 -16.30
C GLN A 232 -17.73 -1.88 -15.81
N GLU A 233 -18.29 -1.97 -14.61
CA GLU A 233 -18.91 -3.22 -14.17
C GLU A 233 -20.30 -3.39 -14.77
N THR A 234 -20.34 -4.30 -15.75
CA THR A 234 -21.52 -4.91 -16.31
C THR A 234 -22.47 -5.38 -15.20
N THR A 235 -23.76 -5.38 -15.51
CA THR A 235 -24.92 -5.69 -14.66
C THR A 235 -24.97 -7.09 -14.05
N SER A 236 -23.86 -7.84 -14.00
CA SER A 236 -23.75 -9.17 -13.40
C SER A 236 -22.80 -9.18 -12.20
N ARG A 237 -23.30 -9.57 -11.03
CA ARG A 237 -22.53 -9.76 -9.79
C ARG A 237 -21.34 -10.70 -10.03
N SER A 238 -20.16 -10.34 -9.54
CA SER A 238 -18.92 -11.13 -9.70
C SER A 238 -19.12 -12.60 -9.32
N PRO A 239 -18.70 -13.58 -10.14
CA PRO A 239 -18.79 -15.01 -9.83
C PRO A 239 -18.12 -15.38 -8.50
N ILE A 240 -17.09 -14.63 -8.11
CA ILE A 240 -16.37 -14.83 -6.83
C ILE A 240 -17.31 -14.55 -5.66
N LEU A 241 -18.07 -13.45 -5.72
CA LEU A 241 -19.03 -13.09 -4.67
C LEU A 241 -20.18 -14.11 -4.61
N VAL A 242 -20.64 -14.60 -5.75
CA VAL A 242 -21.66 -15.67 -5.81
C VAL A 242 -21.17 -16.98 -5.20
N TRP A 243 -19.88 -17.29 -5.33
CA TRP A 243 -19.27 -18.43 -4.65
C TRP A 243 -19.15 -18.20 -3.14
N LEU A 244 -18.77 -16.99 -2.72
CA LEU A 244 -18.65 -16.61 -1.31
C LEU A 244 -20.00 -16.67 -0.57
N ASP A 245 -21.10 -16.30 -1.23
CA ASP A 245 -22.47 -16.39 -0.67
C ASP A 245 -22.84 -17.81 -0.18
N LYS A 246 -22.20 -18.83 -0.74
CA LYS A 246 -22.46 -20.25 -0.42
C LYS A 246 -21.60 -20.78 0.73
N GLN A 247 -20.71 -19.95 1.29
CA GLN A 247 -19.76 -20.37 2.32
C GLN A 247 -20.23 -19.93 3.72
N PRO A 248 -19.90 -20.70 4.78
CA PRO A 248 -20.18 -20.27 6.15
C PRO A 248 -19.49 -18.95 6.51
N PRO A 249 -20.07 -18.14 7.42
CA PRO A 249 -19.43 -16.91 7.88
C PRO A 249 -18.03 -17.14 8.47
N GLY A 250 -17.09 -16.27 8.10
CA GLY A 250 -15.71 -16.29 8.59
C GLY A 250 -14.97 -17.61 8.34
N SER A 251 -15.26 -18.32 7.24
CA SER A 251 -14.68 -19.63 6.91
C SER A 251 -13.71 -19.62 5.72
N VAL A 252 -13.61 -18.50 5.01
CA VAL A 252 -12.81 -18.39 3.78
C VAL A 252 -11.53 -17.58 4.03
N LEU A 253 -10.40 -18.11 3.58
CA LEU A 253 -9.15 -17.37 3.44
C LEU A 253 -9.13 -16.63 2.10
N TYR A 254 -8.99 -15.31 2.12
CA TYR A 254 -8.62 -14.57 0.92
C TYR A 254 -7.09 -14.54 0.78
N VAL A 255 -6.55 -14.70 -0.42
CA VAL A 255 -5.10 -14.73 -0.70
C VAL A 255 -4.77 -13.79 -1.85
N SER A 256 -3.94 -12.76 -1.60
CA SER A 256 -3.50 -11.79 -2.60
C SER A 256 -2.17 -11.13 -2.20
N PHE A 257 -1.22 -11.08 -3.12
CA PHE A 257 0.10 -10.44 -2.92
C PHE A 257 0.17 -9.02 -3.52
N GLY A 258 -0.98 -8.41 -3.80
CA GLY A 258 -1.06 -7.08 -4.38
C GLY A 258 -0.83 -7.07 -5.90
N SER A 259 -0.51 -5.90 -6.44
CA SER A 259 -0.47 -5.66 -7.90
C SER A 259 0.94 -5.69 -8.51
N LEU A 260 1.99 -5.70 -7.70
CA LEU A 260 3.38 -5.54 -8.16
C LEU A 260 4.26 -6.77 -7.93
N TYR A 261 4.05 -7.48 -6.82
CA TYR A 261 4.94 -8.57 -6.42
C TYR A 261 4.24 -9.91 -6.47
N THR A 262 5.00 -10.95 -6.79
CA THR A 262 4.57 -12.35 -6.76
C THR A 262 5.58 -13.18 -5.97
N ILE A 263 5.12 -14.30 -5.43
CA ILE A 263 5.99 -15.31 -4.83
C ILE A 263 6.60 -16.18 -5.93
N SER A 264 7.77 -16.78 -5.66
CA SER A 264 8.40 -17.67 -6.63
C SER A 264 7.54 -18.90 -6.92
N ALA A 265 7.77 -19.55 -8.07
CA ALA A 265 7.00 -20.74 -8.46
C ALA A 265 7.08 -21.87 -7.41
N SER A 266 8.24 -22.07 -6.77
CA SER A 266 8.40 -23.06 -5.69
C SER A 266 7.58 -22.70 -4.45
N GLN A 267 7.51 -21.41 -4.11
CA GLN A 267 6.70 -20.93 -2.99
C GLN A 267 5.20 -20.97 -3.31
N ALA A 268 4.79 -20.71 -4.55
CA ALA A 268 3.41 -20.94 -4.98
C ALA A 268 3.01 -22.41 -4.88
N THR A 269 3.92 -23.35 -5.19
CA THR A 269 3.69 -24.78 -4.98
C THR A 269 3.49 -25.11 -3.49
N GLU A 270 4.37 -24.64 -2.60
CA GLU A 270 4.23 -24.92 -1.16
C GLU A 270 2.97 -24.26 -0.56
N LEU A 271 2.61 -23.05 -1.01
CA LEU A 271 1.35 -22.40 -0.65
C LEU A 271 0.14 -23.23 -1.12
N ALA A 272 0.10 -23.67 -2.38
CA ALA A 272 -0.97 -24.50 -2.91
C ALA A 272 -1.12 -25.81 -2.11
N MET A 273 -0.01 -26.49 -1.82
CA MET A 273 0.01 -27.73 -1.06
C MET A 273 -0.41 -27.51 0.40
N GLY A 274 -0.01 -26.39 1.01
CA GLY A 274 -0.40 -26.02 2.37
C GLY A 274 -1.89 -25.70 2.47
N LEU A 275 -2.43 -24.90 1.54
CA LEU A 275 -3.87 -24.63 1.43
C LEU A 275 -4.64 -25.94 1.24
N GLN A 276 -4.16 -26.82 0.36
CA GLN A 276 -4.79 -28.12 0.15
C GLN A 276 -4.82 -28.96 1.43
N LYS A 277 -3.71 -28.99 2.17
CA LYS A 277 -3.57 -29.77 3.41
C LYS A 277 -4.41 -29.20 4.55
N SER A 278 -4.53 -27.87 4.64
CA SER A 278 -5.28 -27.19 5.71
C SER A 278 -6.78 -27.52 5.70
N GLY A 279 -7.34 -27.82 4.52
CA GLY A 279 -8.77 -28.09 4.36
C GLY A 279 -9.67 -26.85 4.43
N HIS A 280 -9.14 -25.67 4.77
CA HIS A 280 -9.89 -24.42 4.76
C HIS A 280 -10.24 -24.00 3.33
N LYS A 281 -11.33 -23.24 3.23
CA LYS A 281 -11.79 -22.70 1.97
C LYS A 281 -10.98 -21.46 1.60
N PHE A 282 -10.73 -21.22 0.31
CA PHE A 282 -9.96 -20.05 -0.08
C PHE A 282 -10.37 -19.42 -1.42
N VAL A 283 -10.08 -18.14 -1.57
CA VAL A 283 -10.04 -17.43 -2.85
C VAL A 283 -8.62 -16.90 -3.04
N TRP A 284 -7.92 -17.36 -4.07
CA TRP A 284 -6.53 -16.95 -4.34
C TRP A 284 -6.41 -16.23 -5.67
N VAL A 285 -6.00 -14.97 -5.62
CA VAL A 285 -5.67 -14.17 -6.80
C VAL A 285 -4.21 -14.42 -7.20
N VAL A 286 -4.01 -14.91 -8.41
CA VAL A 286 -2.70 -15.18 -9.00
C VAL A 286 -2.45 -14.18 -10.12
N GLN A 287 -1.35 -13.44 -10.02
CA GLN A 287 -0.90 -12.57 -11.10
C GLN A 287 -0.19 -13.41 -12.17
N PRO A 288 -0.37 -13.10 -13.47
CA PRO A 288 0.47 -13.65 -14.53
C PRO A 288 1.94 -13.36 -14.22
N ALA A 289 2.82 -14.30 -14.56
CA ALA A 289 4.24 -14.25 -14.22
C ALA A 289 5.00 -13.16 -15.02
N ALA A 290 4.90 -11.93 -14.56
CA ALA A 290 5.87 -10.88 -14.82
C ALA A 290 6.05 -10.13 -13.49
N ASP A 291 7.13 -10.41 -12.79
CA ASP A 291 7.52 -9.57 -11.66
C ASP A 291 8.06 -8.22 -12.19
N VAL A 292 8.08 -7.19 -11.34
CA VAL A 292 8.62 -5.87 -11.69
C VAL A 292 10.13 -5.90 -11.99
N ASN A 293 10.79 -7.05 -11.81
CA ASN A 293 12.22 -7.24 -12.07
C ASN A 293 12.50 -7.96 -13.40
N GLY A 294 11.47 -8.25 -14.20
CA GLY A 294 11.61 -8.83 -15.53
C GLY A 294 11.98 -10.32 -15.53
N SER A 295 11.80 -11.04 -14.41
CA SER A 295 11.98 -12.49 -14.39
C SER A 295 10.71 -13.18 -14.93
N GLU A 296 10.79 -13.63 -16.19
CA GLU A 296 9.77 -14.50 -16.77
C GLU A 296 9.83 -15.86 -16.06
N SER A 297 8.82 -16.18 -15.25
CA SER A 297 8.61 -17.56 -14.81
C SER A 297 7.54 -18.21 -15.70
N PRO A 298 7.85 -19.29 -16.46
CA PRO A 298 6.91 -19.86 -17.44
C PRO A 298 5.70 -20.58 -16.83
N SER A 299 5.57 -20.65 -15.49
CA SER A 299 4.46 -21.29 -14.81
C SER A 299 4.04 -20.50 -13.58
N SER A 300 2.74 -20.48 -13.28
CA SER A 300 2.16 -19.89 -12.07
C SER A 300 2.65 -20.54 -10.76
N GLY A 301 3.52 -21.55 -10.84
CA GLY A 301 3.96 -22.39 -9.73
C GLY A 301 2.84 -23.23 -9.11
N LEU A 302 1.65 -23.22 -9.68
CA LEU A 302 0.54 -24.03 -9.23
C LEU A 302 0.74 -25.48 -9.69
N PRO A 303 0.54 -26.48 -8.81
CA PRO A 303 0.56 -27.88 -9.23
C PRO A 303 -0.46 -28.16 -10.34
N ASP A 304 -0.12 -29.06 -11.26
CA ASP A 304 -0.99 -29.42 -12.39
C ASP A 304 -2.41 -29.75 -11.90
N GLY A 305 -3.41 -29.13 -12.54
CA GLY A 305 -4.84 -29.32 -12.21
C GLY A 305 -5.28 -28.81 -10.83
N PHE A 306 -4.44 -28.06 -10.10
CA PHE A 306 -4.77 -27.59 -8.74
C PHE A 306 -6.05 -26.75 -8.70
N ALA A 307 -6.17 -25.74 -9.58
CA ALA A 307 -7.34 -24.86 -9.62
C ALA A 307 -8.63 -25.64 -9.85
N GLU A 308 -8.67 -26.48 -10.88
CA GLU A 308 -9.83 -27.32 -11.22
C GLU A 308 -10.20 -28.27 -10.08
N ARG A 309 -9.21 -28.95 -9.47
CA ARG A 309 -9.47 -29.84 -8.33
C ARG A 309 -10.08 -29.11 -7.14
N MET A 310 -9.59 -27.92 -6.82
CA MET A 310 -10.09 -27.14 -5.68
C MET A 310 -11.48 -26.57 -5.95
N GLU A 311 -11.77 -26.20 -7.19
CA GLU A 311 -13.08 -25.71 -7.62
C GLU A 311 -14.13 -26.84 -7.61
N VAL A 312 -13.84 -27.99 -8.22
CA VAL A 312 -14.73 -29.17 -8.25
C VAL A 312 -15.01 -29.69 -6.85
N ALA A 313 -14.03 -29.65 -5.95
CA ALA A 313 -14.21 -30.02 -4.56
C ALA A 313 -15.00 -28.97 -3.73
N GLY A 314 -15.35 -27.82 -4.32
CA GLY A 314 -16.03 -26.71 -3.63
C GLY A 314 -15.17 -26.07 -2.53
N ARG A 315 -13.85 -26.19 -2.64
CA ARG A 315 -12.89 -25.80 -1.59
C ARG A 315 -12.14 -24.53 -1.90
N GLY A 316 -11.96 -24.15 -3.15
CA GLY A 316 -11.32 -22.87 -3.44
C GLY A 316 -11.46 -22.42 -4.87
N LEU A 317 -11.28 -21.12 -5.05
CA LEU A 317 -11.22 -20.47 -6.35
C LEU A 317 -9.82 -19.91 -6.57
N VAL A 318 -9.24 -20.21 -7.73
CA VAL A 318 -8.01 -19.56 -8.21
C VAL A 318 -8.39 -18.58 -9.31
N VAL A 319 -8.16 -17.30 -9.08
CA VAL A 319 -8.57 -16.21 -9.94
C VAL A 319 -7.35 -15.59 -10.59
N GLN A 320 -7.38 -15.38 -11.90
CA GLN A 320 -6.27 -14.74 -12.63
C GLN A 320 -6.45 -13.22 -12.69
N CYS A 321 -5.33 -12.50 -12.58
CA CYS A 321 -5.18 -11.05 -12.79
C CYS A 321 -5.87 -10.15 -11.75
N TRP A 322 -7.18 -10.26 -11.54
CA TRP A 322 -7.92 -9.29 -10.74
C TRP A 322 -9.12 -9.90 -10.00
N ALA A 323 -9.39 -9.38 -8.81
CA ALA A 323 -10.56 -9.69 -8.01
C ALA A 323 -11.08 -8.43 -7.29
N PRO A 324 -12.39 -8.35 -6.99
CA PRO A 324 -12.99 -7.25 -6.23
C PRO A 324 -12.60 -7.37 -4.75
N GLN A 325 -11.34 -7.01 -4.44
CA GLN A 325 -10.71 -7.24 -3.14
C GLN A 325 -11.48 -6.59 -1.98
N VAL A 326 -11.97 -5.36 -2.15
CA VAL A 326 -12.73 -4.64 -1.13
C VAL A 326 -14.02 -5.39 -0.79
N GLU A 327 -14.72 -5.87 -1.80
CA GLU A 327 -15.97 -6.61 -1.68
C GLU A 327 -15.75 -8.01 -1.11
N ILE A 328 -14.65 -8.68 -1.48
CA ILE A 328 -14.27 -9.98 -0.89
C ILE A 328 -13.96 -9.80 0.59
N LEU A 329 -13.15 -8.82 0.96
CA LEU A 329 -12.79 -8.58 2.37
C LEU A 329 -14.03 -8.20 3.20
N ALA A 330 -14.93 -7.38 2.67
CA ALA A 330 -16.18 -7.02 3.32
C ALA A 330 -17.23 -8.16 3.37
N HIS A 331 -17.00 -9.27 2.65
CA HIS A 331 -17.96 -10.36 2.59
C HIS A 331 -18.01 -11.15 3.92
N PRO A 332 -19.19 -11.46 4.49
CA PRO A 332 -19.30 -12.16 5.78
C PRO A 332 -18.62 -13.54 5.83
N ALA A 333 -18.47 -14.20 4.68
CA ALA A 333 -17.76 -15.49 4.58
C ALA A 333 -16.24 -15.37 4.76
N THR A 334 -15.66 -14.20 4.54
CA THR A 334 -14.21 -13.99 4.66
C THR A 334 -13.80 -14.00 6.12
N GLY A 335 -12.92 -14.92 6.49
CA GLY A 335 -12.46 -15.14 7.86
C GLY A 335 -11.05 -14.65 8.13
N ALA A 336 -10.20 -14.59 7.11
CA ALA A 336 -8.82 -14.12 7.20
C ALA A 336 -8.28 -13.72 5.82
N PHE A 337 -7.19 -12.94 5.82
CA PHE A 337 -6.52 -12.48 4.60
C PHE A 337 -5.02 -12.81 4.62
N LEU A 338 -4.56 -13.69 3.73
CA LEU A 338 -3.14 -13.86 3.44
C LEU A 338 -2.68 -12.77 2.48
N THR A 339 -1.78 -11.90 2.95
CA THR A 339 -1.39 -10.68 2.25
C THR A 339 0.10 -10.42 2.31
N HIS A 340 0.60 -9.76 1.26
CA HIS A 340 1.93 -9.14 1.24
C HIS A 340 2.10 -7.95 2.20
N CYS A 341 1.08 -7.57 2.98
CA CYS A 341 1.15 -6.44 3.93
C CYS A 341 1.42 -5.07 3.28
N GLY A 342 1.12 -4.89 1.99
CA GLY A 342 1.07 -3.55 1.39
C GLY A 342 0.02 -2.69 2.09
N TRP A 343 0.34 -1.42 2.37
CA TRP A 343 -0.43 -0.63 3.33
C TRP A 343 -1.92 -0.45 2.96
N ASN A 344 -2.25 -0.23 1.69
CA ASN A 344 -3.64 -0.12 1.26
C ASN A 344 -4.42 -1.42 1.52
N SER A 345 -3.84 -2.58 1.18
CA SER A 345 -4.48 -3.88 1.41
C SER A 345 -4.60 -4.20 2.89
N ALA A 346 -3.63 -3.79 3.71
CA ALA A 346 -3.73 -3.88 5.16
C ALA A 346 -4.91 -3.04 5.67
N GLN A 347 -5.01 -1.76 5.27
CA GLN A 347 -6.12 -0.89 5.65
C GLN A 347 -7.48 -1.42 5.18
N GLU A 348 -7.59 -2.00 3.99
CA GLU A 348 -8.83 -2.65 3.51
C GLU A 348 -9.22 -3.83 4.41
N SER A 349 -8.25 -4.65 4.86
CA SER A 349 -8.48 -5.74 5.81
C SER A 349 -8.94 -5.24 7.17
N LEU A 350 -8.27 -4.21 7.70
CA LEU A 350 -8.61 -3.59 8.97
C LEU A 350 -10.01 -2.97 8.91
N ALA A 351 -10.37 -2.30 7.81
CA ALA A 351 -11.70 -1.73 7.60
C ALA A 351 -12.80 -2.79 7.52
N ALA A 352 -12.46 -4.00 7.06
CA ALA A 352 -13.36 -5.15 7.06
C ALA A 352 -13.38 -5.90 8.40
N GLY A 353 -12.50 -5.58 9.35
CA GLY A 353 -12.33 -6.34 10.59
C GLY A 353 -11.80 -7.76 10.37
N VAL A 354 -11.03 -7.96 9.30
CA VAL A 354 -10.49 -9.27 8.89
C VAL A 354 -9.04 -9.40 9.37
N PRO A 355 -8.70 -10.44 10.17
CA PRO A 355 -7.33 -10.71 10.58
C PRO A 355 -6.46 -11.23 9.42
N MET A 356 -5.14 -11.12 9.56
CA MET A 356 -4.20 -11.35 8.47
C MET A 356 -3.20 -12.48 8.73
N VAL A 357 -2.76 -13.11 7.65
CA VAL A 357 -1.52 -13.88 7.57
C VAL A 357 -0.55 -13.06 6.70
N GLY A 358 0.51 -12.54 7.32
CA GLY A 358 1.46 -11.66 6.66
C GLY A 358 2.56 -12.42 5.94
N TRP A 359 2.79 -12.10 4.68
CA TRP A 359 3.92 -12.55 3.88
C TRP A 359 4.54 -11.38 3.12
N PRO A 360 5.16 -10.41 3.81
CA PRO A 360 5.81 -9.26 3.17
C PRO A 360 6.88 -9.68 2.15
N LEU A 361 6.88 -9.01 1.00
CA LEU A 361 7.73 -9.33 -0.14
C LEU A 361 8.79 -8.26 -0.43
N SER A 362 8.47 -6.98 -0.23
CA SER A 362 9.38 -5.87 -0.56
C SER A 362 9.01 -4.55 0.13
N ALA A 363 9.79 -3.49 -0.14
CA ALA A 363 9.54 -2.12 0.29
C ALA A 363 9.28 -2.02 1.81
N GLU A 364 8.25 -1.27 2.22
CA GLU A 364 7.88 -1.07 3.62
C GLU A 364 7.00 -2.19 4.19
N GLN A 365 6.67 -3.21 3.39
CA GLN A 365 5.76 -4.30 3.78
C GLN A 365 6.24 -5.07 5.02
N PHE A 366 7.56 -5.25 5.17
CA PHE A 366 8.14 -5.91 6.34
C PHE A 366 7.85 -5.15 7.64
N TYR A 367 7.80 -3.82 7.56
CA TYR A 367 7.56 -2.93 8.69
C TYR A 367 6.05 -2.79 8.96
N ASN A 368 5.24 -2.79 7.90
CA ASN A 368 3.78 -2.91 8.03
C ASN A 368 3.42 -4.24 8.73
N ALA A 369 4.01 -5.37 8.31
CA ALA A 369 3.81 -6.66 8.95
C ALA A 369 4.20 -6.62 10.44
N LYS A 370 5.35 -6.00 10.77
CA LYS A 370 5.78 -5.80 12.16
C LYS A 370 4.76 -5.01 12.98
N LEU A 371 4.24 -3.89 12.47
CA LEU A 371 3.16 -3.12 13.12
C LEU A 371 1.92 -3.99 13.37
N LEU A 372 1.46 -4.71 12.33
CA LEU A 372 0.25 -5.53 12.39
C LEU A 372 0.37 -6.69 13.40
N VAL A 373 1.58 -7.25 13.56
CA VAL A 373 1.88 -8.33 14.50
C VAL A 373 2.08 -7.81 15.91
N GLU A 374 2.98 -6.84 16.11
CA GLU A 374 3.49 -6.46 17.42
C GLU A 374 2.64 -5.40 18.12
N GLU A 375 2.12 -4.43 17.37
CA GLU A 375 1.38 -3.29 17.95
C GLU A 375 -0.14 -3.49 17.87
N MET A 376 -0.64 -4.03 16.75
CA MET A 376 -2.08 -4.22 16.54
C MET A 376 -2.58 -5.62 16.93
N GLY A 377 -1.73 -6.65 16.88
CA GLY A 377 -2.10 -8.03 17.22
C GLY A 377 -3.15 -8.65 16.27
N VAL A 378 -3.19 -8.20 15.01
CA VAL A 378 -4.17 -8.61 13.99
C VAL A 378 -3.54 -9.46 12.88
N CYS A 379 -2.24 -9.74 12.96
CA CYS A 379 -1.51 -10.51 11.95
C CYS A 379 -0.64 -11.60 12.58
N VAL A 380 -0.54 -12.74 11.88
CA VAL A 380 0.55 -13.71 12.09
C VAL A 380 1.48 -13.65 10.89
N GLU A 381 2.78 -13.46 11.12
CA GLU A 381 3.76 -13.46 10.02
C GLU A 381 4.11 -14.90 9.65
N LEU A 382 3.86 -15.26 8.40
CA LEU A 382 4.19 -16.56 7.82
C LEU A 382 5.63 -16.57 7.28
N ALA A 383 6.02 -15.51 6.56
CA ALA A 383 7.27 -15.50 5.81
C ALA A 383 7.71 -14.10 5.40
N ARG A 384 8.95 -13.97 4.90
CA ARG A 384 9.52 -12.70 4.43
C ARG A 384 10.31 -12.94 3.14
N SER A 385 10.08 -12.10 2.13
CA SER A 385 10.64 -12.15 0.76
C SER A 385 9.93 -13.12 -0.19
N THR A 386 10.20 -12.94 -1.49
CA THR A 386 9.63 -13.72 -2.59
C THR A 386 10.17 -15.16 -2.67
N ALA A 387 11.38 -15.38 -2.16
CA ALA A 387 12.10 -16.66 -2.18
C ALA A 387 12.27 -17.27 -0.79
N ALA A 388 11.50 -16.79 0.20
CA ALA A 388 11.45 -17.37 1.54
C ALA A 388 11.28 -18.89 1.46
N ALA A 389 12.02 -19.68 2.23
CA ALA A 389 11.88 -21.14 2.22
C ALA A 389 10.68 -21.60 3.07
N VAL A 390 9.45 -21.27 2.65
CA VAL A 390 8.23 -21.65 3.37
C VAL A 390 7.83 -23.06 3.01
N THR A 391 7.52 -23.85 4.02
CA THR A 391 6.98 -25.20 3.85
C THR A 391 5.45 -25.20 3.89
N ARG A 392 4.81 -26.13 3.18
CA ARG A 392 3.35 -26.37 3.25
C ARG A 392 2.82 -26.58 4.68
N ASP A 393 3.67 -27.08 5.58
CA ASP A 393 3.30 -27.30 6.99
C ASP A 393 3.28 -25.99 7.78
N GLU A 394 4.16 -25.04 7.45
CA GLU A 394 4.10 -23.69 8.00
C GLU A 394 2.89 -22.92 7.49
N VAL A 395 2.57 -23.07 6.19
CA VAL A 395 1.34 -22.53 5.61
C VAL A 395 0.11 -23.06 6.34
N LEU A 396 0.00 -24.38 6.52
CA LEU A 396 -1.09 -25.00 7.28
C LEU A 396 -1.20 -24.41 8.68
N LYS A 397 -0.09 -24.36 9.43
CA LYS A 397 -0.08 -23.84 10.80
C LYS A 397 -0.52 -22.37 10.88
N ALA A 398 -0.07 -21.54 9.93
CA ALA A 398 -0.43 -20.13 9.90
C ALA A 398 -1.91 -19.92 9.56
N VAL A 399 -2.44 -20.68 8.59
CA VAL A 399 -3.87 -20.64 8.22
C VAL A 399 -4.74 -21.16 9.37
N ASP A 400 -4.35 -22.25 10.01
CA ASP A 400 -5.08 -22.81 11.16
C ASP A 400 -5.09 -21.87 12.37
N ARG A 401 -4.04 -21.07 12.57
CA ARG A 401 -4.01 -20.06 13.64
C ARG A 401 -5.06 -18.96 13.47
N VAL A 402 -5.43 -18.62 12.24
CA VAL A 402 -6.39 -17.53 11.96
C VAL A 402 -7.80 -18.03 11.65
N LEU A 403 -7.96 -19.26 11.15
CA LEU A 403 -9.25 -19.83 10.79
C LEU A 403 -9.69 -21.00 11.67
N GLY A 404 -8.76 -21.72 12.30
CA GLY A 404 -9.06 -22.90 13.11
C GLY A 404 -9.77 -22.57 14.43
N GLU A 405 -10.77 -23.39 14.78
CA GLU A 405 -11.63 -23.20 15.95
C GLU A 405 -10.93 -23.50 17.29
N THR A 406 -9.83 -24.26 17.26
CA THR A 406 -9.14 -24.74 18.46
C THR A 406 -8.08 -23.78 19.01
N SER A 407 -7.79 -22.68 18.29
CA SER A 407 -6.80 -21.70 18.73
C SER A 407 -7.48 -20.50 19.38
N GLY A 408 -7.20 -20.22 20.65
CA GLY A 408 -7.63 -18.97 21.29
C GLY A 408 -7.07 -17.71 20.59
N VAL A 409 -6.04 -17.90 19.76
CA VAL A 409 -5.43 -16.87 18.89
C VAL A 409 -6.44 -16.29 17.91
N ARG A 410 -7.24 -17.14 17.24
CA ARG A 410 -8.27 -16.69 16.28
C ARG A 410 -9.23 -15.67 16.90
N ASP A 411 -9.77 -15.97 18.06
CA ASP A 411 -10.77 -15.12 18.71
C ASP A 411 -10.16 -13.81 19.22
N VAL A 412 -8.90 -13.86 19.71
CA VAL A 412 -8.15 -12.65 20.08
C VAL A 412 -7.91 -11.77 18.86
N MET A 413 -7.43 -12.34 17.75
CA MET A 413 -7.16 -11.60 16.52
C MET A 413 -8.43 -11.00 15.90
N ARG A 414 -9.56 -11.73 15.92
CA ARG A 414 -10.84 -11.20 15.44
C ARG A 414 -11.34 -10.03 16.27
N ARG A 415 -11.22 -10.11 17.60
CA ARG A 415 -11.55 -8.98 18.48
C ARG A 415 -10.64 -7.78 18.20
N LYS A 416 -9.33 -8.00 18.06
CA LYS A 416 -8.38 -6.93 17.69
C LYS A 416 -8.68 -6.33 16.32
N ALA A 417 -9.04 -7.15 15.33
CA ALA A 417 -9.44 -6.67 14.02
C ALA A 417 -10.74 -5.85 14.09
N ALA A 418 -11.70 -6.23 14.94
CA ALA A 418 -12.89 -5.43 15.20
C ALA A 418 -12.57 -4.07 15.87
N GLU A 419 -11.66 -4.04 16.84
CA GLU A 419 -11.17 -2.78 17.44
C GLU A 419 -10.53 -1.87 16.38
N MET A 420 -9.74 -2.44 15.46
CA MET A 420 -9.13 -1.67 14.36
C MET A 420 -10.18 -1.18 13.35
N LYS A 421 -11.21 -1.99 13.07
CA LYS A 421 -12.34 -1.59 12.24
C LYS A 421 -13.06 -0.39 12.85
N GLU A 422 -13.37 -0.42 14.14
CA GLU A 422 -13.99 0.71 14.85
C GLU A 422 -13.14 1.97 14.76
N ALA A 423 -11.81 1.85 14.89
CA ALA A 423 -10.89 2.98 14.74
C ALA A 423 -10.91 3.56 13.31
N ILE A 424 -10.97 2.70 12.29
CA ILE A 424 -11.09 3.12 10.88
C ILE A 424 -12.43 3.79 10.61
N ASP A 425 -13.54 3.19 11.06
CA ASP A 425 -14.88 3.76 10.87
C ASP A 425 -14.98 5.13 11.56
N ALA A 426 -14.47 5.26 12.78
CA ALA A 426 -14.40 6.54 13.48
C ALA A 426 -13.56 7.59 12.72
N ALA A 427 -12.44 7.18 12.11
CA ALA A 427 -11.62 8.10 11.33
C ALA A 427 -12.30 8.54 10.01
N ARG A 428 -13.09 7.67 9.37
CA ARG A 428 -13.72 7.95 8.07
C ARG A 428 -15.06 8.68 8.16
N ASP A 429 -15.89 8.27 9.12
CA ASP A 429 -17.31 8.60 9.14
C ASP A 429 -17.66 9.70 10.15
N SER A 430 -16.72 10.06 11.03
CA SER A 430 -16.90 11.22 11.91
C SER A 430 -16.52 12.53 11.22
N ASP A 431 -17.07 13.63 11.75
CA ASP A 431 -16.75 14.99 11.34
C ASP A 431 -15.88 15.73 12.38
N ASP A 432 -15.29 14.98 13.32
CA ASP A 432 -14.42 15.54 14.36
C ASP A 432 -13.05 15.99 13.79
N GLU A 433 -12.28 16.75 14.59
CA GLU A 433 -11.00 17.31 14.14
C GLU A 433 -9.90 16.26 13.84
N TYR A 434 -10.10 15.02 14.30
CA TYR A 434 -9.18 13.89 14.12
C TYR A 434 -9.62 12.94 12.99
N SER A 435 -10.80 13.17 12.41
CA SER A 435 -11.30 12.42 11.26
C SER A 435 -10.53 12.77 9.99
N SER A 436 -10.57 11.91 8.97
CA SER A 436 -9.95 12.19 7.67
C SER A 436 -10.44 13.51 7.09
N LEU A 437 -11.73 13.81 7.27
CA LEU A 437 -12.33 15.07 6.82
C LEU A 437 -11.87 16.26 7.68
N GLY A 438 -11.87 16.12 9.01
CA GLY A 438 -11.42 17.18 9.92
C GLY A 438 -9.94 17.53 9.75
N VAL A 439 -9.08 16.52 9.65
CA VAL A 439 -7.64 16.71 9.39
C VAL A 439 -7.43 17.33 8.01
N THR A 440 -8.18 16.90 6.98
CA THR A 440 -8.07 17.52 5.64
C THR A 440 -8.53 18.98 5.65
N ARG A 441 -9.58 19.36 6.41
CA ARG A 441 -9.96 20.77 6.56
C ARG A 441 -8.83 21.58 7.18
N ARG A 442 -8.27 21.13 8.32
CA ARG A 442 -7.16 21.81 9.00
C ARG A 442 -5.90 21.93 8.14
N PHE A 443 -5.70 21.02 7.20
CA PHE A 443 -4.60 21.09 6.24
C PHE A 443 -4.84 22.16 5.15
N LEU A 444 -6.10 22.38 4.76
CA LEU A 444 -6.49 23.31 3.70
C LEU A 444 -6.76 24.75 4.19
N ASP A 445 -7.00 24.92 5.49
CA ASP A 445 -7.10 26.20 6.20
C ASP A 445 -5.72 26.80 6.45
#